data_AF-A0A833ZFP9-F1
#
_entry.id   AF-A0A833ZFP9-F1
#
_cell.length_a   1.000
_cell.length_b   1.000
_cell.length_c   1.000
_cell.angle_alpha   90.00
_cell.angle_beta   90.00
_cell.angle_gamma   90.00
#
_symmetry.space_group_name_H-M   'P 1'
#
loop_
_entity.id
_entity.type
_entity.pdbx_description
1 polymer ?
#
loop_
_entity_poly.entity_id
_entity_poly.type
_entity_poly.pdbx_seq_one_letter_code
_entity_poly.pdbx_strand_id
1 'polypeptide(L)'
;MLHCTTKFCDYGKAAGAEEYAQQDVVKKSYSKAFTLTICALFVTPKTTGARVELSEQELLLWPNDVDKLSPSDSLPRGSRAHITLGCADEVQAVQTGIDLLEIVRQERGGSRAEEVGELARGKLFSLGSGRWMLNLAKKMQVRAIFTGYYGKGKLVPTHGGRKGGAFQSCTLN
;
A
#
# COMPACT_ATOMS: atom_id res chain seq x y z
N MET A 1 14.29 1.30 -4.86
CA MET A 1 13.41 0.22 -5.33
C MET A 1 11.97 0.60 -4.97
N LEU A 2 11.01 0.40 -5.87
CA LEU A 2 9.57 0.65 -5.60
C LEU A 2 8.95 -0.53 -4.86
N HIS A 3 7.91 -0.29 -4.06
CA HIS A 3 7.20 -1.32 -3.31
C HIS A 3 5.72 -0.94 -3.10
N CYS A 4 4.88 -1.94 -2.83
CA CYS A 4 3.49 -1.78 -2.39
C CYS A 4 3.36 -2.34 -0.98
N THR A 5 3.20 -1.46 0.02
CA THR A 5 3.11 -1.88 1.43
C THR A 5 1.73 -2.46 1.72
N THR A 6 1.67 -3.64 2.33
CA THR A 6 0.44 -4.22 2.88
C THR A 6 0.22 -3.72 4.31
N LYS A 7 1.07 -4.14 5.25
CA LYS A 7 1.00 -3.80 6.68
C LYS A 7 2.32 -3.21 7.15
N PHE A 8 2.24 -2.04 7.78
CA PHE A 8 3.35 -1.49 8.54
C PHE A 8 3.34 -2.09 9.95
N CYS A 9 4.45 -2.69 10.36
CA CYS A 9 4.53 -3.44 11.61
C CYS A 9 5.35 -2.74 12.71
N ASP A 10 6.17 -1.74 12.38
CA ASP A 10 7.13 -1.09 13.31
C ASP A 10 7.81 -2.07 14.28
N TYR A 11 8.45 -3.12 13.76
CA TYR A 11 9.13 -4.14 14.58
C TYR A 11 8.21 -4.85 15.60
N GLY A 12 6.91 -4.92 15.31
CA GLY A 12 5.89 -5.51 16.18
C GLY A 12 5.17 -4.50 17.08
N LYS A 13 5.57 -3.22 17.07
CA LYS A 13 4.96 -2.18 17.92
C LYS A 13 3.67 -1.61 17.35
N ALA A 14 3.47 -1.71 16.02
CA ALA A 14 2.25 -1.22 15.41
C ALA A 14 1.07 -2.12 15.80
N ALA A 15 -0.10 -1.52 16.03
CA ALA A 15 -1.31 -2.26 16.37
C ALA A 15 -1.65 -3.32 15.29
N GLY A 16 -1.98 -4.53 15.73
CA GLY A 16 -2.32 -5.63 14.83
C GLY A 16 -1.13 -6.24 14.09
N ALA A 17 0.11 -5.83 14.38
CA ALA A 17 1.30 -6.29 13.63
C ALA A 17 1.59 -7.78 13.86
N GLU A 18 1.51 -8.24 15.11
CA GLU A 18 1.75 -9.64 15.45
C GLU A 18 0.64 -10.53 14.88
N GLU A 19 -0.62 -10.13 15.05
CA GLU A 19 -1.78 -10.85 14.54
C GLU A 19 -1.72 -10.98 13.01
N TYR A 20 -1.33 -9.92 12.31
CA TYR A 20 -1.10 -9.95 10.86
C TYR A 20 0.02 -10.91 10.48
N ALA A 21 1.19 -10.81 11.13
CA ALA A 21 2.34 -11.66 10.84
C ALA A 21 2.09 -13.15 11.14
N GLN A 22 1.19 -13.45 12.09
CA GLN A 22 0.85 -14.82 12.46
C GLN A 22 -0.14 -15.49 11.49
N GLN A 23 -0.79 -14.74 10.59
CA GLN A 23 -1.76 -15.30 9.64
C GLN A 23 -1.11 -16.35 8.74
N ASP A 24 -1.81 -17.48 8.58
CA ASP A 24 -1.39 -18.59 7.74
C ASP A 24 -1.09 -18.16 6.31
N VAL A 25 -1.94 -17.30 5.73
CA VAL A 25 -1.76 -16.80 4.36
C VAL A 25 -0.52 -15.92 4.22
N VAL A 26 -0.19 -15.10 5.23
CA VAL A 26 0.99 -14.24 5.25
C VAL A 26 2.27 -15.09 5.30
N LYS A 27 2.34 -16.04 6.23
CA LYS A 27 3.48 -16.97 6.36
C LYS A 27 3.69 -17.81 5.10
N LYS A 28 2.61 -18.41 4.58
CA LYS A 28 2.67 -19.25 3.37
C LYS A 28 2.97 -18.46 2.11
N SER A 29 2.80 -17.14 2.10
CA SER A 29 3.06 -16.29 0.94
C SER A 29 4.42 -15.59 0.98
N TYR A 30 5.12 -15.66 2.11
CA TYR A 30 6.45 -15.07 2.25
C TYR A 30 7.41 -15.62 1.20
N SER A 31 8.13 -14.72 0.53
CA SER A 31 9.03 -15.00 -0.60
C SER A 31 8.36 -15.50 -1.89
N LYS A 32 7.02 -15.46 -1.99
CA LYS A 32 6.32 -15.74 -3.26
C LYS A 32 6.27 -14.52 -4.16
N ALA A 33 6.28 -14.78 -5.48
CA ALA A 33 6.06 -13.75 -6.49
C ALA A 33 4.56 -13.54 -6.74
N PHE A 34 4.19 -12.27 -6.93
CA PHE A 34 2.85 -11.81 -7.29
C PHE A 34 2.94 -10.88 -8.51
N THR A 35 1.81 -10.67 -9.18
CA THR A 35 1.70 -9.73 -10.31
C THR A 35 0.71 -8.64 -9.95
N LEU A 36 1.23 -7.50 -9.52
CA LEU A 36 0.40 -6.35 -9.15
C LEU A 36 -0.16 -5.69 -10.41
N THR A 37 -1.43 -5.35 -10.37
CA THR A 37 -2.13 -4.65 -11.46
C THR A 37 -2.25 -3.17 -11.14
N ILE A 38 -1.60 -2.30 -11.91
CA ILE A 38 -1.72 -0.84 -11.80
C ILE A 38 -2.83 -0.38 -12.73
N CYS A 39 -3.86 0.27 -12.17
CA CYS A 39 -5.03 0.73 -12.93
C CYS A 39 -5.07 2.24 -13.16
N ALA A 40 -4.40 3.03 -12.30
CA ALA A 40 -4.31 4.47 -12.46
C ALA A 40 -3.00 5.02 -11.87
N LEU A 41 -2.59 6.19 -12.35
CA LEU A 41 -1.58 7.03 -11.71
C LEU A 41 -2.28 8.25 -11.12
N PHE A 42 -1.82 8.74 -9.98
CA PHE A 42 -2.37 9.94 -9.37
C PHE A 42 -1.28 10.86 -8.85
N VAL A 43 -1.58 12.15 -8.88
CA VAL A 43 -0.73 13.22 -8.39
C VAL A 43 -1.56 14.08 -7.45
N THR A 44 -0.99 14.42 -6.30
CA THR A 44 -1.51 15.43 -5.39
C THR A 44 -0.40 16.46 -5.14
N PRO A 45 -0.70 17.60 -4.49
CA PRO A 45 0.35 18.53 -4.07
C PRO A 45 1.39 17.90 -3.12
N LYS A 46 1.04 16.79 -2.45
CA LYS A 46 1.89 16.13 -1.45
C LYS A 46 2.63 14.93 -2.02
N THR A 47 1.98 14.12 -2.87
CA THR A 47 2.50 12.82 -3.30
C THR A 47 2.16 12.50 -4.75
N THR A 48 2.95 11.63 -5.35
CA THR A 48 2.63 10.95 -6.61
C THR A 48 2.63 9.46 -6.38
N GLY A 49 1.58 8.77 -6.83
CA GLY A 49 1.41 7.34 -6.60
C GLY A 49 0.78 6.61 -7.78
N ALA A 50 0.87 5.29 -7.74
CA ALA A 50 0.17 4.39 -8.64
C ALA A 50 -0.88 3.61 -7.84
N ARG A 51 -2.14 3.63 -8.29
CA ARG A 51 -3.23 2.85 -7.70
C ARG A 51 -3.10 1.39 -8.12
N VAL A 52 -3.05 0.50 -7.15
CA VAL A 52 -2.98 -0.95 -7.36
C VAL A 52 -4.37 -1.54 -7.16
N GLU A 53 -4.80 -2.35 -8.11
CA GLU A 53 -6.00 -3.17 -8.02
C GLU A 53 -5.58 -4.57 -7.60
N LEU A 54 -5.90 -4.91 -6.36
CA LEU A 54 -5.53 -6.20 -5.78
C LEU A 54 -6.46 -7.30 -6.32
N SER A 55 -5.86 -8.42 -6.74
CA SER A 55 -6.56 -9.66 -7.02
C SER A 55 -7.14 -10.29 -5.75
N GLU A 56 -8.00 -11.29 -5.90
CA GLU A 56 -8.55 -12.05 -4.76
C GLU A 56 -7.46 -12.65 -3.87
N GLN A 57 -6.38 -13.16 -4.48
CA GLN A 57 -5.25 -13.74 -3.73
C GLN A 57 -4.48 -12.68 -2.94
N GLU A 58 -4.25 -11.51 -3.54
CA GLU A 58 -3.55 -10.40 -2.89
C GLU A 58 -4.41 -9.76 -1.80
N LEU A 59 -5.73 -9.72 -1.98
CA LEU A 59 -6.68 -9.27 -0.96
C LEU A 59 -6.62 -10.13 0.29
N LEU A 60 -6.31 -11.43 0.21
CA LEU A 60 -6.12 -12.26 1.40
C LEU A 60 -4.93 -11.79 2.26
N LEU A 61 -3.93 -11.16 1.65
CA LEU A 61 -2.77 -10.57 2.35
C LEU A 61 -3.04 -9.14 2.83
N TRP A 62 -4.20 -8.56 2.49
CA TRP A 62 -4.52 -7.18 2.82
C TRP A 62 -5.08 -7.07 4.24
N PRO A 63 -4.48 -6.23 5.11
CA PRO A 63 -4.97 -6.08 6.49
C PRO A 63 -6.34 -5.37 6.53
N ASN A 64 -7.15 -5.69 7.54
CA ASN A 64 -8.53 -5.20 7.64
C ASN A 64 -8.67 -3.78 8.23
N ASP A 65 -7.56 -3.20 8.72
CA ASP A 65 -7.55 -1.95 9.48
C ASP A 65 -6.94 -0.77 8.71
N VAL A 66 -6.51 -0.95 7.46
CA VAL A 66 -5.75 0.08 6.73
C VAL A 66 -6.57 0.96 5.79
N ASP A 67 -7.74 0.50 5.33
CA ASP A 67 -8.57 1.20 4.32
C ASP A 67 -9.54 2.22 4.94
N LYS A 68 -9.09 2.99 5.92
CA LYS A 68 -9.94 3.92 6.68
C LYS A 68 -9.24 5.26 6.89
N LEU A 69 -9.94 6.36 6.64
CA LEU A 69 -9.51 7.71 7.04
C LEU A 69 -10.09 8.08 8.40
N SER A 70 -11.28 7.58 8.69
CA SER A 70 -12.00 7.70 9.95
C SER A 70 -12.71 6.39 10.31
N PRO A 71 -13.06 6.15 11.59
CA PRO A 71 -13.69 4.89 12.02
C PRO A 71 -15.03 4.58 11.32
N SER A 72 -15.74 5.60 10.83
CA SER A 72 -17.03 5.47 10.15
C SER A 72 -16.92 5.23 8.64
N ASP A 73 -15.72 5.28 8.06
CA ASP A 73 -15.55 5.07 6.61
C ASP A 73 -15.76 3.60 6.22
N SER A 74 -16.56 3.39 5.16
CA SER A 74 -16.86 2.08 4.56
C SER A 74 -16.29 1.97 3.14
N LEU A 75 -14.99 2.21 3.00
CA LEU A 75 -14.29 2.05 1.73
C LEU A 75 -14.04 0.57 1.42
N PRO A 76 -14.05 0.16 0.14
CA PRO A 76 -13.76 -1.22 -0.25
C PRO A 76 -12.40 -1.67 0.28
N ARG A 77 -12.30 -2.94 0.67
CA ARG A 77 -11.03 -3.54 1.04
C ARG A 77 -10.04 -3.45 -0.13
N GLY A 78 -8.80 -3.07 0.16
CA GLY A 78 -7.77 -2.83 -0.83
C GLY A 78 -7.74 -1.42 -1.42
N SER A 79 -8.65 -0.52 -1.02
CA SER A 79 -8.71 0.85 -1.55
C SER A 79 -7.44 1.66 -1.33
N ARG A 80 -6.67 1.34 -0.28
CA ARG A 80 -5.38 1.99 0.01
C ARG A 80 -4.20 1.37 -0.74
N ALA A 81 -4.39 0.33 -1.55
CA ALA A 81 -3.28 -0.32 -2.25
C ALA A 81 -2.63 0.60 -3.28
N HIS A 82 -1.35 0.91 -3.07
CA HIS A 82 -0.61 1.84 -3.90
C HIS A 82 0.90 1.56 -3.93
N ILE A 83 1.55 2.11 -4.94
CA ILE A 83 3.01 2.26 -5.01
C ILE A 83 3.32 3.76 -4.95
N THR A 84 4.09 4.20 -3.97
CA THR A 84 4.59 5.59 -3.92
C THR A 84 5.67 5.79 -4.97
N LEU A 85 5.51 6.82 -5.80
CA LEU A 85 6.45 7.18 -6.87
C LEU A 85 7.25 8.44 -6.52
N GLY A 86 6.67 9.35 -5.74
CA GLY A 86 7.31 10.58 -5.29
C GLY A 86 6.58 11.25 -4.13
N CYS A 87 7.30 12.03 -3.35
CA CYS A 87 6.78 12.84 -2.25
C CYS A 87 7.35 14.25 -2.37
N ALA A 88 6.57 15.26 -2.01
CA ALA A 88 7.09 16.61 -1.80
C ALA A 88 8.04 16.64 -0.60
N ASP A 89 8.81 17.72 -0.47
CA ASP A 89 9.71 17.92 0.67
C ASP A 89 8.96 17.78 2.00
N GLU A 90 9.61 17.11 2.96
CA GLU A 90 9.09 16.82 4.31
C GLU A 90 7.83 15.91 4.37
N VAL A 91 7.28 15.48 3.23
CA VAL A 91 6.13 14.57 3.18
C VAL A 91 6.59 13.11 3.30
N GLN A 92 6.01 12.39 4.26
CA GLN A 92 6.27 10.97 4.45
C GLN A 92 5.51 10.11 3.42
N ALA A 93 6.13 9.03 2.95
CA ALA A 93 5.54 8.15 1.92
C ALA A 93 4.17 7.56 2.30
N VAL A 94 3.91 7.36 3.60
CA VAL A 94 2.61 6.89 4.11
C VAL A 94 1.43 7.77 3.70
N GLN A 95 1.69 9.07 3.46
CA GLN A 95 0.71 10.03 2.99
C GLN A 95 0.11 9.63 1.64
N THR A 96 0.86 8.94 0.78
CA THR A 96 0.40 8.52 -0.55
C THR A 96 -0.83 7.62 -0.48
N GLY A 97 -0.88 6.72 0.51
CA GLY A 97 -2.05 5.89 0.73
C GLY A 97 -3.23 6.64 1.33
N ILE A 98 -2.98 7.68 2.12
CA ILE A 98 -4.02 8.55 2.69
C ILE A 98 -4.64 9.38 1.55
N ASP A 99 -3.81 10.00 0.73
CA ASP A 99 -4.20 10.73 -0.48
C ASP A 99 -5.07 9.86 -1.41
N LEU A 100 -4.69 8.59 -1.62
CA LEU A 100 -5.49 7.66 -2.43
C LEU A 100 -6.85 7.37 -1.79
N LEU A 101 -6.93 7.17 -0.48
CA LEU A 101 -8.21 6.94 0.19
C LEU A 101 -9.14 8.17 0.09
N GLU A 102 -8.58 9.38 0.15
CA GLU A 102 -9.36 10.62 -0.05
C GLU A 102 -9.94 10.68 -1.47
N ILE A 103 -9.15 10.30 -2.48
CA ILE A 103 -9.61 10.18 -3.87
C ILE A 103 -10.75 9.17 -3.97
N VAL A 104 -10.58 7.95 -3.43
CA VAL A 104 -11.62 6.90 -3.48
C VAL A 104 -12.89 7.33 -2.73
N ARG A 105 -12.74 8.03 -1.59
CA ARG A 105 -13.89 8.57 -0.85
C ARG A 105 -14.64 9.62 -1.67
N GLN A 106 -13.92 10.50 -2.36
CA GLN A 106 -14.50 11.51 -3.24
C GLN A 106 -15.26 10.89 -4.42
N GLU A 107 -14.66 9.89 -5.08
CA GLU A 107 -15.30 9.12 -6.18
C GLU A 107 -16.63 8.51 -5.73
N ARG A 108 -16.66 7.95 -4.51
CA ARG A 108 -17.87 7.33 -3.93
C ARG A 108 -18.93 8.33 -3.49
N GLY A 109 -18.51 9.52 -3.06
CA GLY A 109 -19.41 10.61 -2.68
C GLY A 109 -20.14 11.26 -3.85
N GLY A 110 -19.94 10.77 -5.09
CA GLY A 110 -20.56 11.34 -6.30
C GLY A 110 -19.98 12.69 -6.71
N SER A 111 -18.84 13.08 -6.12
CA SER A 111 -18.14 14.29 -6.53
C SER A 111 -17.62 14.09 -7.95
N ARG A 112 -18.02 14.98 -8.86
CA ARG A 112 -17.78 14.85 -10.29
C ARG A 112 -16.31 15.15 -10.59
N ALA A 113 -15.52 14.10 -10.75
CA ALA A 113 -14.23 14.20 -11.42
C ALA A 113 -14.46 14.80 -12.82
N GLU A 114 -13.71 15.83 -13.17
CA GLU A 114 -13.77 16.45 -14.49
C GLU A 114 -12.78 15.74 -15.41
N GLU A 115 -13.28 15.08 -16.46
CA GLU A 115 -12.43 14.58 -17.53
C GLU A 115 -11.86 15.79 -18.28
N VAL A 116 -10.57 16.06 -18.12
CA VAL A 116 -9.92 17.26 -18.70
C VAL A 116 -9.25 16.96 -20.04
N GLY A 117 -9.07 15.69 -20.38
CA GLY A 117 -8.45 15.28 -21.63
C GLY A 117 -7.95 13.84 -21.61
N GLU A 118 -7.19 13.50 -22.64
CA GLU A 118 -6.62 12.18 -22.86
C GLU A 118 -5.10 12.29 -23.06
N LEU A 119 -4.37 11.39 -22.42
CA LEU A 119 -2.95 11.17 -22.65
C LEU A 119 -2.77 9.85 -23.40
N ALA A 120 -1.58 9.60 -23.96
CA ALA A 120 -1.29 8.40 -24.76
C ALA A 120 -1.59 7.05 -24.07
N ARG A 121 -1.77 7.04 -22.75
CA ARG A 121 -2.01 5.83 -21.95
C ARG A 121 -3.39 5.80 -21.28
N GLY A 122 -4.23 6.81 -21.47
CA GLY A 122 -5.59 6.84 -20.93
C GLY A 122 -6.11 8.24 -20.59
N LYS A 123 -7.22 8.29 -19.86
CA LYS A 123 -7.98 9.52 -19.59
C LYS A 123 -7.47 10.24 -18.35
N LEU A 124 -7.32 11.55 -18.45
CA LEU A 124 -6.88 12.42 -17.36
C LEU A 124 -8.09 13.11 -16.72
N PHE A 125 -8.14 13.06 -15.40
CA PHE A 125 -9.19 13.65 -14.58
C PHE A 125 -8.61 14.67 -13.60
N SER A 126 -9.26 15.82 -13.51
CA SER A 126 -9.09 16.77 -12.40
C SER A 126 -10.05 16.40 -11.28
N LEU A 127 -9.52 16.25 -10.07
CA LEU A 127 -10.29 15.90 -8.86
C LEU A 127 -10.45 17.11 -7.92
N GLY A 128 -10.03 18.30 -8.36
CA GLY A 128 -9.98 19.51 -7.55
C GLY A 128 -8.88 19.49 -6.47
N SER A 129 -8.60 20.66 -5.91
CA SER A 129 -7.56 20.86 -4.87
C SER A 129 -6.16 20.38 -5.30
N GLY A 130 -5.83 20.55 -6.57
CA GLY A 130 -4.53 20.13 -7.13
C GLY A 130 -4.35 18.62 -7.27
N ARG A 131 -5.42 17.82 -7.12
CA ARG A 131 -5.39 16.36 -7.30
C ARG A 131 -5.76 15.99 -8.72
N TRP A 132 -4.99 15.08 -9.30
CA TRP A 132 -5.13 14.60 -10.67
C TRP A 132 -5.05 13.09 -10.70
N MET A 133 -5.78 12.47 -11.61
CA MET A 133 -5.75 11.03 -11.82
C MET A 133 -5.73 10.70 -13.31
N LEU A 134 -4.76 9.90 -13.72
CA LEU A 134 -4.69 9.29 -15.04
C LEU A 134 -5.19 7.85 -14.94
N ASN A 135 -6.40 7.60 -15.43
CA ASN A 135 -6.94 6.24 -15.54
C ASN A 135 -6.36 5.55 -16.77
N LEU A 136 -5.68 4.44 -16.57
CA LEU A 136 -5.00 3.73 -17.65
C LEU A 136 -6.01 2.99 -18.52
N ALA A 137 -5.99 3.24 -19.83
CA ALA A 137 -6.83 2.51 -20.78
C ALA A 137 -6.48 1.01 -20.81
N LYS A 138 -5.18 0.70 -20.65
CA LYS A 138 -4.67 -0.65 -20.44
C LYS A 138 -3.89 -0.70 -19.14
N LYS A 139 -4.39 -1.48 -18.17
CA LYS A 139 -3.73 -1.70 -16.87
C LYS A 139 -2.32 -2.25 -17.07
N MET A 140 -1.39 -1.83 -16.22
CA MET A 140 -0.01 -2.32 -16.24
C MET A 140 0.16 -3.46 -15.24
N GLN A 141 0.95 -4.46 -15.61
CA GLN A 141 1.29 -5.58 -14.74
C GLN A 141 2.75 -5.48 -14.34
N VAL A 142 3.02 -5.59 -13.04
CA VAL A 142 4.39 -5.56 -12.51
C VAL A 142 4.60 -6.74 -11.57
N ARG A 143 5.75 -7.41 -11.69
CA ARG A 143 6.12 -8.52 -10.80
C ARG A 143 6.70 -7.98 -9.50
N ALA A 144 6.23 -8.51 -8.39
CA ALA A 144 6.72 -8.17 -7.05
C ALA A 144 6.91 -9.44 -6.22
N ILE A 145 7.76 -9.38 -5.19
CA ILE A 145 7.92 -10.45 -4.21
C ILE A 145 7.30 -10.00 -2.89
N PHE A 146 6.44 -10.82 -2.30
CA PHE A 146 5.90 -10.55 -0.97
C PHE A 146 6.94 -10.89 0.11
N THR A 147 7.40 -9.88 0.84
CA THR A 147 8.49 -10.02 1.83
C THR A 147 8.42 -8.94 2.90
N GLY A 148 9.26 -9.05 3.93
CA GLY A 148 9.40 -8.05 5.00
C GLY A 148 10.62 -7.16 4.74
N TYR A 149 10.48 -5.87 5.01
CA TYR A 149 11.58 -4.91 5.00
C TYR A 149 11.90 -4.46 6.43
N TYR A 150 13.18 -4.55 6.79
CA TYR A 150 13.71 -4.06 8.05
C TYR A 150 14.84 -3.09 7.74
N GLY A 151 14.71 -1.85 8.20
CA GLY A 151 15.73 -0.83 7.99
C GLY A 151 17.03 -1.20 8.69
N LYS A 152 18.16 -0.81 8.10
CA LYS A 152 19.49 -1.04 8.68
C LYS A 152 19.58 -0.50 10.11
N GLY A 153 20.24 -1.26 10.99
CA GLY A 153 20.56 -0.83 12.36
C GLY A 153 19.46 -1.00 13.41
N LYS A 154 18.30 -1.59 13.07
CA LYS A 154 17.26 -1.88 14.07
C LYS A 154 17.20 -3.38 14.39
N LEU A 155 17.34 -3.71 15.68
CA LEU A 155 17.25 -5.08 16.19
C LEU A 155 15.82 -5.60 16.02
N VAL A 156 15.68 -6.77 15.39
CA VAL A 156 14.40 -7.47 15.27
C VAL A 156 14.36 -8.55 16.34
N PRO A 157 13.38 -8.55 17.26
CA PRO A 157 13.22 -9.63 18.23
C PRO A 157 12.89 -10.94 17.48
N THR A 158 13.75 -11.94 17.58
CA THR A 158 13.47 -13.28 17.05
C THR A 158 12.87 -14.15 18.16
N HIS A 159 11.55 -14.13 18.34
CA HIS A 159 10.88 -15.11 19.19
C HIS A 159 10.74 -16.43 18.43
N GLY A 160 11.78 -17.27 18.51
CA GLY A 160 11.69 -18.68 18.15
C GLY A 160 10.94 -19.44 19.24
N GLY A 161 9.81 -20.06 18.90
CA GLY A 161 8.93 -20.82 19.82
C GLY A 161 9.52 -22.14 20.35
N ARG A 162 10.81 -22.20 20.68
CA ARG A 162 11.42 -23.34 21.36
C ARG A 162 11.93 -22.90 22.73
N LYS A 163 11.33 -23.45 23.79
CA LYS A 163 11.90 -23.48 25.14
C LYS A 163 13.29 -24.12 25.04
N GLY A 164 14.33 -23.30 25.13
CA GLY A 164 15.73 -23.74 25.19
C GLY A 164 16.60 -23.09 24.11
N GLY A 165 17.40 -22.11 24.51
CA GLY A 165 18.44 -21.47 23.70
C GLY A 165 18.12 -20.01 23.40
N ALA A 166 18.79 -19.09 24.11
CA ALA A 166 18.81 -17.69 23.75
C ALA A 166 19.40 -17.55 22.33
N PHE A 167 18.56 -17.28 21.34
CA PHE A 167 19.05 -16.84 20.03
C PHE A 167 19.49 -15.39 20.17
N GLN A 168 20.78 -15.17 19.96
CA GLN A 168 21.37 -13.83 19.88
C GLN A 168 20.62 -13.02 18.83
N SER A 169 20.29 -11.79 19.19
CA SER A 169 19.66 -10.81 18.31
C SER A 169 20.39 -10.76 16.97
N CYS A 170 19.68 -11.07 15.87
CA CYS A 170 20.27 -10.99 14.54
C CYS A 170 20.27 -9.52 14.09
N THR A 171 21.44 -9.00 13.75
CA THR A 171 21.60 -7.68 13.13
C THR A 171 21.55 -7.88 11.62
N LEU A 172 20.60 -7.24 10.94
CA LEU A 172 20.54 -7.24 9.48
C LEU A 172 21.53 -6.19 8.95
N ASN A 173 22.62 -6.65 8.32
CA ASN A 173 23.69 -5.82 7.74
C ASN A 173 23.32 -5.28 6.34
#